data_AF-A0A7K2JFN5-F1
#
_entry.id   AF-A0A7K2JFN5-F1
#
_cell.length_a   1.000
_cell.length_b   1.000
_cell.length_c   1.000
_cell.angle_alpha   90.00
_cell.angle_beta   90.00
_cell.angle_gamma   90.00
#
_symmetry.space_group_name_H-M   'P 1'
#
loop_
_entity.id
_entity.type
_entity.pdbx_description
1 polymer ?
#
loop_
_entity_poly.entity_id
_entity_poly.type
_entity_poly.pdbx_seq_one_letter_code
_entity_poly.pdbx_strand_id
1 'polypeptide(L)'
;VQGGPGGVGGAGGWNGPSGPGGPGGQGGPGGLSGSSEPGVPGGPEAAGGSAAVLGSARRPSWARGDDGGDPAGGFVGPYTVVVVDGDPGGADVREVMARLALEGPRAGIHVVCLAETAAASPTSPVAQTYEAACAASPVFRDCGAVALLSGDVATTLRLLRVARTGASPSGPVGNGTLGTVDAVSLAWSERFARALAPLRTDGAGGERHARVSAPLPQAARLLDELGLARATPASLMARWADAADDADALGGRAHAVLGAGPRGPVSVDLAAEGPHLLIEGPPGSGRTELLRAIVASLASAERPDRLGIVLLDGRDNVGAGHGHGEGLRVCTDVPHVTTHLTANDPVRMREFAQSLSAELKRRAELLGRSHFAEWHTGREVSGRMVSQRTSAGAAGAVAETGDVESPPSSTLRLRPGGAARRRAGAVPPLPRLVVVVDDLDALVTPPLGSPGRPAAGSVMRALEAVAREGDRLGVHLVAAAGPGGRTAQTEPARRAALRVVLDAPAAGPDEPLPGRGRLAWADGRSVPFQAGRVTGRIPRTATLRPTVVALEWHRMGDPPARRPVRELGNGPTDLALLASALERAAREVSAGEVPSLL
;
A
#
# COMPACT_ATOMS: atom_id res chain seq x y z
N VAL A 1 73.94 20.67 -8.94
CA VAL A 1 74.92 19.57 -9.14
C VAL A 1 74.14 18.39 -9.68
N GLN A 2 74.11 18.24 -11.02
CA GLN A 2 74.74 17.16 -11.79
C GLN A 2 74.11 15.77 -11.56
N GLY A 3 73.64 15.04 -12.57
CA GLY A 3 73.61 15.33 -14.01
C GLY A 3 72.81 14.29 -14.82
N GLY A 4 72.57 14.56 -16.11
CA GLY A 4 72.07 13.58 -17.10
C GLY A 4 73.23 12.82 -17.77
N PRO A 5 73.17 12.46 -19.09
CA PRO A 5 72.17 12.83 -20.10
C PRO A 5 71.74 11.70 -21.09
N GLY A 6 70.86 12.04 -22.04
CA GLY A 6 70.60 11.27 -23.27
C GLY A 6 69.50 11.90 -24.15
N GLY A 7 69.86 12.58 -25.25
CA GLY A 7 68.90 13.08 -26.28
C GLY A 7 68.40 11.95 -27.20
N VAL A 8 67.59 12.13 -28.25
CA VAL A 8 67.24 13.26 -29.14
C VAL A 8 65.84 12.97 -29.76
N GLY A 9 64.96 13.87 -30.23
CA GLY A 9 64.96 15.34 -30.34
C GLY A 9 64.46 15.83 -31.73
N GLY A 10 63.32 16.54 -31.81
CA GLY A 10 62.72 17.03 -33.08
C GLY A 10 61.41 17.82 -32.86
N ALA A 11 61.23 18.93 -33.56
CA ALA A 11 60.14 19.89 -33.36
C ALA A 11 59.48 20.37 -34.67
N GLY A 12 58.25 20.86 -34.56
CA GLY A 12 57.42 21.42 -35.64
C GLY A 12 55.98 20.90 -35.51
N GLY A 13 54.93 21.71 -35.58
CA GLY A 13 54.81 23.13 -35.88
C GLY A 13 53.42 23.35 -36.48
N TRP A 14 52.50 23.99 -35.74
CA TRP A 14 51.10 24.17 -36.15
C TRP A 14 50.79 25.65 -36.32
N ASN A 15 50.38 26.04 -37.53
CA ASN A 15 49.72 27.30 -37.87
C ASN A 15 48.45 26.96 -38.67
N GLY A 16 47.36 27.71 -38.44
CA GLY A 16 46.18 27.69 -39.31
C GLY A 16 46.46 28.31 -40.70
N PRO A 17 45.47 28.37 -41.61
CA PRO A 17 44.51 29.48 -41.49
C PRO A 17 43.07 29.28 -42.07
N SER A 18 42.18 30.20 -41.70
CA SER A 18 41.09 30.86 -42.49
C SER A 18 39.99 30.11 -43.26
N GLY A 19 38.75 30.65 -43.17
CA GLY A 19 37.62 30.40 -44.08
C GLY A 19 37.73 31.15 -45.43
N PRO A 20 36.68 31.25 -46.27
CA PRO A 20 35.30 31.70 -45.92
C PRO A 20 34.19 30.71 -46.41
N GLY A 21 32.88 31.00 -46.53
CA GLY A 21 32.07 32.23 -46.37
C GLY A 21 30.54 31.99 -46.55
N GLY A 22 29.73 33.06 -46.60
CA GLY A 22 28.29 33.05 -46.96
C GLY A 22 28.02 33.52 -48.41
N PRO A 23 26.75 33.61 -48.88
CA PRO A 23 25.73 34.51 -48.28
C PRO A 23 24.30 33.92 -48.19
N GLY A 24 23.35 34.71 -47.69
CA GLY A 24 21.94 34.31 -47.48
C GLY A 24 20.92 34.95 -48.44
N GLY A 25 19.62 34.77 -48.14
CA GLY A 25 18.51 35.39 -48.86
C GLY A 25 17.22 35.45 -48.03
N GLN A 26 16.55 36.60 -48.05
CA GLN A 26 15.22 36.82 -47.46
C GLN A 26 14.16 36.81 -48.57
N GLY A 27 12.93 36.39 -48.25
CA GLY A 27 11.78 36.46 -49.15
C GLY A 27 10.47 36.33 -48.38
N GLY A 28 9.51 37.23 -48.66
CA GLY A 28 8.30 37.46 -47.87
C GLY A 28 7.05 36.64 -48.29
N PRO A 29 5.84 37.16 -48.02
CA PRO A 29 4.77 36.36 -47.42
C PRO A 29 3.64 35.91 -48.36
N GLY A 30 2.84 34.96 -47.90
CA GLY A 30 1.54 34.59 -48.48
C GLY A 30 0.55 34.18 -47.37
N GLY A 31 -0.67 34.71 -47.42
CA GLY A 31 -1.75 34.36 -46.48
C GLY A 31 -2.88 33.57 -47.15
N LEU A 32 -3.93 33.26 -46.37
CA LEU A 32 -5.34 32.93 -46.72
C LEU A 32 -5.95 32.28 -45.45
N SER A 33 -6.75 33.01 -44.66
CA SER A 33 -8.23 33.13 -44.76
C SER A 33 -9.00 32.00 -44.04
N GLY A 34 -9.79 32.35 -43.02
CA GLY A 34 -10.64 31.40 -42.29
C GLY A 34 -11.39 32.05 -41.12
N SER A 35 -12.52 32.70 -41.41
CA SER A 35 -13.40 33.39 -40.47
C SER A 35 -14.42 32.46 -39.81
N SER A 36 -14.67 32.58 -38.49
CA SER A 36 -15.99 32.27 -37.89
C SER A 36 -16.09 32.62 -36.39
N GLU A 37 -16.94 33.59 -36.07
CA GLU A 37 -17.69 33.78 -34.82
C GLU A 37 -19.17 34.04 -35.20
N PRO A 38 -20.16 33.97 -34.28
CA PRO A 38 -20.32 33.01 -33.20
C PRO A 38 -21.73 32.36 -33.23
N GLY A 39 -21.83 31.08 -32.84
CA GLY A 39 -23.12 30.36 -32.79
C GLY A 39 -23.77 30.40 -31.41
N VAL A 40 -24.90 31.10 -31.28
CA VAL A 40 -25.74 31.11 -30.06
C VAL A 40 -26.75 29.96 -30.07
N PRO A 41 -26.77 29.10 -29.05
CA PRO A 41 -27.99 28.45 -28.55
C PRO A 41 -28.52 29.25 -27.34
N GLY A 42 -29.81 29.35 -27.04
CA GLY A 42 -30.92 28.45 -27.34
C GLY A 42 -31.72 28.32 -26.04
N GLY A 43 -33.01 28.69 -26.06
CA GLY A 43 -33.84 28.77 -24.85
C GLY A 43 -34.09 27.43 -24.15
N PRO A 44 -34.60 27.45 -22.90
CA PRO A 44 -34.60 26.27 -22.03
C PRO A 44 -35.72 25.28 -22.34
N GLU A 45 -35.37 24.03 -22.65
CA GLU A 45 -36.29 22.90 -22.51
C GLU A 45 -36.20 22.29 -21.11
N ALA A 46 -37.36 22.03 -20.52
CA ALA A 46 -37.48 21.51 -19.16
C ALA A 46 -37.22 19.99 -19.13
N ALA A 47 -36.10 19.59 -18.56
CA ALA A 47 -35.86 18.21 -18.14
C ALA A 47 -36.08 18.07 -16.63
N GLY A 48 -36.99 17.18 -16.22
CA GLY A 48 -37.34 16.97 -14.82
C GLY A 48 -36.18 16.39 -14.01
N GLY A 49 -35.49 17.25 -13.26
CA GLY A 49 -34.47 16.83 -12.31
C GLY A 49 -35.09 16.09 -11.13
N SER A 50 -34.82 14.79 -11.02
CA SER A 50 -34.99 14.06 -9.76
C SER A 50 -34.29 14.82 -8.65
N ALA A 51 -34.97 15.05 -7.53
CA ALA A 51 -34.44 15.81 -6.40
C ALA A 51 -33.27 15.05 -5.76
N ALA A 52 -32.07 15.29 -6.29
CA ALA A 52 -30.83 14.87 -5.65
C ALA A 52 -30.82 15.49 -4.25
N VAL A 53 -30.77 14.62 -3.23
CA VAL A 53 -30.56 15.05 -1.84
C VAL A 53 -29.20 15.76 -1.82
N LEU A 54 -29.24 17.10 -1.82
CA LEU A 54 -28.06 17.93 -1.66
C LEU A 54 -27.45 17.59 -0.30
N GLY A 55 -26.42 16.74 -0.33
CA GLY A 55 -25.70 16.34 0.86
C GLY A 55 -25.24 17.59 1.58
N SER A 56 -25.63 17.72 2.86
CA SER A 56 -25.26 18.87 3.67
C SER A 56 -23.74 19.06 3.61
N ALA A 57 -23.31 20.21 3.10
CA ALA A 57 -21.89 20.52 3.00
C ALA A 57 -21.26 20.31 4.38
N ARG A 58 -20.28 19.41 4.48
CA ARG A 58 -19.65 19.03 5.76
C ARG A 58 -18.84 20.21 6.30
N ARG A 59 -19.52 21.17 6.94
CA ARG A 59 -18.91 22.31 7.63
C ARG A 59 -18.07 21.76 8.78
N PRO A 60 -16.74 21.99 8.79
CA PRO A 60 -15.87 21.47 9.83
C PRO A 60 -16.30 22.02 11.20
N SER A 61 -16.04 21.25 12.26
CA SER A 61 -16.52 21.56 13.62
C SER A 61 -16.11 22.95 14.11
N TRP A 62 -14.89 23.38 13.77
CA TRP A 62 -14.33 24.69 14.11
C TRP A 62 -14.93 25.87 13.33
N ALA A 63 -15.63 25.63 12.21
CA ALA A 63 -16.23 26.68 11.39
C ALA A 63 -17.70 26.97 11.76
N ARG A 64 -18.24 26.33 12.80
CA ARG A 64 -19.61 26.52 13.30
C ARG A 64 -19.65 27.76 14.19
N GLY A 65 -20.73 28.53 14.13
CA GLY A 65 -20.96 29.62 15.08
C GLY A 65 -21.30 29.07 16.47
N ASP A 66 -20.84 29.74 17.53
CA ASP A 66 -21.16 29.36 18.91
C ASP A 66 -22.63 29.64 19.26
N ASP A 67 -23.21 30.69 18.67
CA ASP A 67 -24.60 31.07 18.85
C ASP A 67 -25.48 30.39 17.78
N GLY A 68 -26.49 29.64 18.22
CA GLY A 68 -27.38 28.82 17.38
C GLY A 68 -28.34 29.59 16.44
N GLY A 69 -28.01 30.83 16.07
CA GLY A 69 -28.79 31.67 15.17
C GLY A 69 -27.90 32.43 14.20
N ASP A 70 -27.73 31.89 12.98
CA ASP A 70 -27.20 32.62 11.83
C ASP A 70 -28.16 32.42 10.63
N PRO A 71 -29.04 33.39 10.33
CA PRO A 71 -30.14 33.23 9.37
C PRO A 71 -29.72 33.55 7.92
N ALA A 72 -28.59 33.00 7.45
CA ALA A 72 -28.25 32.89 6.03
C ALA A 72 -27.18 31.83 5.79
N GLY A 73 -27.30 31.06 4.70
CA GLY A 73 -26.48 29.89 4.39
C GLY A 73 -24.97 30.04 4.63
N GLY A 74 -24.42 29.15 5.47
CA GLY A 74 -22.97 29.05 5.69
C GLY A 74 -22.21 28.68 4.42
N PHE A 75 -20.95 29.11 4.33
CA PHE A 75 -20.11 28.95 3.15
C PHE A 75 -20.03 27.48 2.65
N VAL A 76 -20.36 27.30 1.37
CA VAL A 76 -20.55 26.00 0.70
C VAL A 76 -19.29 25.54 -0.07
N GLY A 77 -18.26 26.39 -0.16
CA GLY A 77 -17.02 26.12 -0.90
C GLY A 77 -15.88 25.49 -0.08
N PRO A 78 -14.68 25.37 -0.67
CA PRO A 78 -13.48 24.90 0.02
C PRO A 78 -12.95 25.94 1.02
N TYR A 79 -12.81 25.55 2.28
CA TYR A 79 -12.28 26.44 3.33
C TYR A 79 -10.78 26.68 3.13
N THR A 80 -10.37 27.95 3.17
CA THR A 80 -8.96 28.36 3.05
C THR A 80 -8.44 28.82 4.41
N VAL A 81 -7.26 28.37 4.80
CA VAL A 81 -6.55 28.89 5.97
C VAL A 81 -5.32 29.66 5.51
N VAL A 82 -5.25 30.94 5.89
CA VAL A 82 -4.10 31.81 5.65
C VAL A 82 -3.27 31.82 6.93
N VAL A 83 -2.03 31.36 6.85
CA VAL A 83 -1.07 31.43 7.96
C VAL A 83 -0.18 32.64 7.75
N VAL A 84 -0.17 33.55 8.72
CA VAL A 84 0.68 34.74 8.76
C VAL A 84 1.69 34.55 9.87
N ASP A 85 2.98 34.64 9.55
CA ASP A 85 4.07 34.48 10.51
C ASP A 85 4.83 35.81 10.66
N GLY A 86 4.67 36.48 11.80
CA GLY A 86 5.20 37.83 12.02
C GLY A 86 4.40 38.97 11.37
N ASP A 87 5.06 40.11 11.12
CA ASP A 87 4.49 41.24 10.37
C ASP A 87 4.56 40.94 8.86
N PRO A 88 3.43 40.87 8.12
CA PRO A 88 3.45 40.69 6.67
C PRO A 88 4.01 41.91 5.89
N GLY A 89 4.26 43.03 6.56
CA GLY A 89 4.77 44.26 5.97
C GLY A 89 3.72 45.03 5.16
N GLY A 90 4.11 46.19 4.63
CA GLY A 90 3.24 47.07 3.83
C GLY A 90 2.09 47.70 4.64
N ALA A 91 1.50 48.79 4.13
CA ALA A 91 0.22 49.27 4.67
C ALA A 91 -0.91 48.39 4.10
N ASP A 92 -0.96 48.29 2.79
CA ASP A 92 -2.01 47.62 2.01
C ASP A 92 -2.16 46.14 2.37
N VAL A 93 -1.05 45.40 2.55
CA VAL A 93 -1.10 43.97 2.89
C VAL A 93 -1.65 43.76 4.31
N ARG A 94 -1.27 44.61 5.28
CA ARG A 94 -1.84 44.58 6.63
C ARG A 94 -3.33 44.90 6.64
N GLU A 95 -3.78 45.88 5.85
CA GLU A 95 -5.22 46.18 5.69
C GLU A 95 -5.98 44.99 5.09
N VAL A 96 -5.43 44.33 4.07
CA VAL A 96 -6.04 43.13 3.49
C VAL A 96 -6.09 41.98 4.50
N MET A 97 -5.04 41.76 5.29
CA MET A 97 -5.03 40.72 6.33
C MET A 97 -6.03 41.01 7.46
N ALA A 98 -6.14 42.26 7.92
CA ALA A 98 -7.16 42.70 8.89
C ALA A 98 -8.58 42.43 8.37
N ARG A 99 -8.85 42.80 7.11
CA ARG A 99 -10.14 42.51 6.45
C ARG A 99 -10.40 41.00 6.33
N LEU A 100 -9.39 40.18 6.02
CA LEU A 100 -9.54 38.72 5.99
C LEU A 100 -9.79 38.12 7.37
N ALA A 101 -9.20 38.66 8.44
CA ALA A 101 -9.46 38.20 9.80
C ALA A 101 -10.91 38.50 10.25
N LEU A 102 -11.46 39.65 9.84
CA LEU A 102 -12.80 40.12 10.20
C LEU A 102 -13.93 39.56 9.31
N GLU A 103 -13.74 39.59 7.99
CA GLU A 103 -14.79 39.28 7.01
C GLU A 103 -14.61 37.91 6.34
N GLY A 104 -13.35 37.44 6.23
CA GLY A 104 -12.98 36.18 5.61
C GLY A 104 -13.80 34.96 6.05
N PRO A 105 -14.17 34.81 7.35
CA PRO A 105 -14.95 33.66 7.81
C PRO A 105 -16.31 33.51 7.11
N ARG A 106 -16.90 34.59 6.58
CA ARG A 106 -18.14 34.53 5.77
C ARG A 106 -17.90 33.95 4.38
N ALA A 107 -16.69 34.11 3.86
CA ALA A 107 -16.21 33.55 2.59
C ALA A 107 -15.40 32.25 2.76
N GLY A 108 -15.43 31.63 3.95
CA GLY A 108 -14.67 30.42 4.25
C GLY A 108 -13.15 30.60 4.35
N ILE A 109 -12.67 31.84 4.45
CA ILE A 109 -11.25 32.17 4.62
C ILE A 109 -10.99 32.44 6.09
N HIS A 110 -9.99 31.79 6.69
CA HIS A 110 -9.67 31.92 8.10
C HIS A 110 -8.20 32.26 8.28
N VAL A 111 -7.89 33.25 9.12
CA VAL A 111 -6.51 33.70 9.36
C VAL A 111 -6.00 33.08 10.67
N VAL A 112 -4.80 32.51 10.61
CA VAL A 112 -4.00 32.09 11.78
C VAL A 112 -2.76 32.98 11.79
N CYS A 113 -2.64 33.84 12.81
CA CYS A 113 -1.50 34.72 12.97
C CYS A 113 -0.57 34.19 14.05
N LEU A 114 0.72 34.08 13.73
CA LEU A 114 1.80 33.71 14.66
C LEU A 114 2.58 34.99 15.01
N ALA A 115 2.91 35.13 16.29
CA ALA A 115 3.70 36.24 16.81
C ALA A 115 4.62 35.71 17.93
N GLU A 116 5.92 35.80 17.73
CA GLU A 116 6.90 35.41 18.75
C GLU A 116 7.01 36.50 19.82
N THR A 117 6.85 36.11 21.09
CA THR A 117 6.87 37.01 22.25
C THR A 117 7.51 36.34 23.45
N ALA A 118 7.99 37.14 24.40
CA ALA A 118 8.45 36.62 25.68
C ALA A 118 7.30 35.91 26.42
N ALA A 119 7.56 34.70 26.91
CA ALA A 119 6.57 33.87 27.59
C ALA A 119 5.89 34.61 28.75
N ALA A 120 4.56 34.48 28.85
CA ALA A 120 3.81 35.08 29.94
C ALA A 120 4.26 34.51 31.30
N SER A 121 4.52 35.40 32.25
CA SER A 121 5.05 35.09 33.57
C SER A 121 4.33 35.92 34.65
N PRO A 122 4.56 35.67 35.95
CA PRO A 122 4.05 36.54 37.01
C PRO A 122 4.51 38.02 36.89
N THR A 123 5.63 38.27 36.22
CA THR A 123 6.19 39.61 35.96
C THR A 123 5.83 40.18 34.58
N SER A 124 5.34 39.35 33.66
CA SER A 124 4.85 39.72 32.33
C SER A 124 3.46 39.08 32.10
N PRO A 125 2.37 39.72 32.58
CA PRO A 125 1.04 39.15 32.50
C PRO A 125 0.54 38.98 31.06
N VAL A 126 -0.44 38.09 30.86
CA VAL A 126 -1.04 37.78 29.55
C VAL A 126 -1.43 39.01 28.73
N ALA A 127 -1.91 40.09 29.37
CA ALA A 127 -2.25 41.34 28.70
C ALA A 127 -1.02 42.06 28.08
N GLN A 128 0.14 42.02 28.76
CA GLN A 128 1.39 42.58 28.23
C GLN A 128 1.95 41.71 27.11
N THR A 129 1.91 40.38 27.24
CA THR A 129 2.27 39.45 26.15
C THR A 129 1.36 39.64 24.93
N TYR A 130 0.06 39.87 25.12
CA TYR A 130 -0.88 40.17 24.04
C TYR A 130 -0.55 41.46 23.31
N GLU A 131 -0.29 42.57 24.03
CA GLU A 131 0.11 43.83 23.38
C GLU A 131 1.48 43.72 22.68
N ALA A 132 2.43 42.96 23.24
CA ALA A 132 3.69 42.64 22.56
C ALA A 132 3.46 41.85 21.26
N ALA A 133 2.53 40.89 21.25
CA ALA A 133 2.16 40.13 20.05
C ALA A 133 1.50 41.03 18.99
N CYS A 134 0.64 41.96 19.42
CA CYS A 134 0.02 42.97 18.57
C CYS A 134 1.02 43.98 17.98
N ALA A 135 2.11 44.28 18.70
CA ALA A 135 3.20 45.10 18.20
C ALA A 135 4.10 44.33 17.21
N ALA A 136 4.30 43.02 17.41
CA ALA A 136 5.07 42.15 16.53
C ALA A 136 4.32 41.76 15.25
N SER A 137 2.98 41.65 15.30
CA SER A 137 2.11 41.50 14.13
C SER A 137 0.80 42.26 14.33
N PRO A 138 0.57 43.37 13.61
CA PRO A 138 -0.64 44.19 13.78
C PRO A 138 -1.95 43.43 13.53
N VAL A 139 -1.93 42.42 12.65
CA VAL A 139 -3.06 41.54 12.30
C VAL A 139 -3.59 40.78 13.53
N PHE A 140 -2.76 40.57 14.54
CA PHE A 140 -3.11 39.87 15.78
C PHE A 140 -4.22 40.58 16.59
N ARG A 141 -4.44 41.89 16.36
CA ARG A 141 -5.54 42.65 16.96
C ARG A 141 -6.91 42.31 16.37
N ASP A 142 -6.95 41.93 15.11
CA ASP A 142 -8.20 41.62 14.39
C ASP A 142 -8.64 40.16 14.57
N CYS A 143 -7.78 39.32 15.16
CA CYS A 143 -8.08 37.94 15.51
C CYS A 143 -9.09 37.83 16.67
N GLY A 144 -10.24 37.19 16.43
CA GLY A 144 -11.30 37.02 17.46
C GLY A 144 -10.97 36.04 18.59
N ALA A 145 -9.85 35.33 18.52
CA ALA A 145 -9.34 34.43 19.57
C ALA A 145 -7.80 34.39 19.53
N VAL A 146 -7.20 34.13 20.68
CA VAL A 146 -5.74 34.08 20.89
C VAL A 146 -5.38 32.78 21.59
N ALA A 147 -4.42 32.04 21.05
CA ALA A 147 -3.81 30.90 21.72
C ALA A 147 -2.44 31.28 22.25
N LEU A 148 -2.27 31.25 23.58
CA LEU A 148 -1.00 31.50 24.24
C LEU A 148 -0.32 30.15 24.57
N LEU A 149 0.88 29.93 24.05
CA LEU A 149 1.73 28.81 24.45
C LEU A 149 2.60 29.21 25.66
N SER A 150 2.80 28.29 26.59
CA SER A 150 3.45 28.56 27.88
C SER A 150 4.06 27.31 28.53
N GLY A 151 4.89 27.53 29.55
CA GLY A 151 5.71 26.51 30.22
C GLY A 151 7.08 26.33 29.55
N ASP A 152 8.01 25.69 30.26
CA ASP A 152 9.44 25.60 29.89
C ASP A 152 9.71 24.96 28.52
N VAL A 153 8.76 24.18 28.01
CA VAL A 153 8.78 23.51 26.70
C VAL A 153 7.59 23.89 25.81
N ALA A 154 6.90 25.00 26.13
CA ALA A 154 5.76 25.57 25.38
C ALA A 154 4.56 24.63 25.15
N THR A 155 4.40 23.57 25.95
CA THR A 155 3.34 22.55 25.80
C THR A 155 1.99 22.93 26.40
N THR A 156 1.91 23.99 27.21
CA THR A 156 0.64 24.44 27.81
C THR A 156 0.00 25.52 26.96
N LEU A 157 -1.12 25.20 26.31
CA LEU A 157 -1.90 26.12 25.50
C LEU A 157 -3.05 26.73 26.32
N ARG A 158 -3.20 28.05 26.27
CA ARG A 158 -4.37 28.77 26.82
C ARG A 158 -5.08 29.52 25.71
N LEU A 159 -6.30 29.09 25.37
CA LEU A 159 -7.15 29.72 24.36
C LEU A 159 -8.05 30.77 25.02
N LEU A 160 -7.96 32.01 24.56
CA LEU A 160 -8.70 33.17 25.05
C LEU A 160 -9.54 33.77 23.92
N ARG A 161 -10.73 34.29 24.24
CA ARG A 161 -11.55 35.06 23.28
C ARG A 161 -11.17 36.53 23.39
N VAL A 162 -11.13 37.24 22.26
CA VAL A 162 -10.86 38.68 22.23
C VAL A 162 -12.19 39.44 22.14
N ALA A 163 -12.37 40.47 22.96
CA ALA A 163 -13.52 41.36 22.86
C ALA A 163 -13.47 42.12 21.52
N ARG A 164 -14.47 41.92 20.65
CA ARG A 164 -14.62 42.70 19.42
C ARG A 164 -15.13 44.10 19.76
N THR A 165 -14.52 45.12 19.17
CA THR A 165 -14.67 46.53 19.54
C THR A 165 -16.02 47.13 19.19
N GLY A 166 -16.95 47.08 20.16
CA GLY A 166 -17.96 48.11 20.37
C GLY A 166 -17.75 48.91 21.68
N ALA A 167 -16.96 48.37 22.61
CA ALA A 167 -16.61 48.99 23.88
C ALA A 167 -15.17 48.63 24.26
N SER A 168 -14.41 49.62 24.73
CA SER A 168 -13.07 49.43 25.31
C SER A 168 -13.16 48.89 26.75
N PRO A 169 -12.13 48.16 27.25
CA PRO A 169 -10.88 47.83 26.58
C PRO A 169 -10.96 46.57 25.71
N SER A 170 -10.40 46.66 24.50
CA SER A 170 -10.17 45.52 23.60
C SER A 170 -9.05 44.65 24.15
N GLY A 171 -9.25 43.34 24.24
CA GLY A 171 -8.22 42.41 24.68
C GLY A 171 -8.76 41.01 25.00
N PRO A 172 -7.91 40.09 25.47
CA PRO A 172 -8.31 38.74 25.88
C PRO A 172 -9.25 38.80 27.09
N VAL A 173 -10.42 38.17 27.00
CA VAL A 173 -11.46 38.15 28.03
C VAL A 173 -11.57 36.78 28.68
N GLY A 174 -11.72 36.77 30.01
CA GLY A 174 -11.91 35.59 30.83
C GLY A 174 -10.61 34.81 31.07
N ASN A 175 -10.73 33.67 31.77
CA ASN A 175 -9.58 32.86 32.17
C ASN A 175 -9.03 31.99 31.03
N GLY A 176 -9.80 31.82 29.96
CA GLY A 176 -9.48 30.98 28.81
C GLY A 176 -9.64 29.47 29.06
N THR A 177 -9.60 28.70 27.99
CA THR A 177 -9.58 27.23 28.02
C THR A 177 -8.13 26.74 28.01
N LEU A 178 -7.77 25.89 28.97
CA LEU A 178 -6.45 25.24 29.00
C LEU A 178 -6.47 23.94 28.18
N GLY A 179 -5.37 23.68 27.47
CA GLY A 179 -5.11 22.44 26.76
C GLY A 179 -3.61 22.11 26.75
N THR A 180 -3.29 20.86 26.45
CA THR A 180 -1.90 20.38 26.34
C THR A 180 -1.60 20.08 24.88
N VAL A 181 -0.44 20.53 24.40
CA VAL A 181 0.06 20.31 23.04
C VAL A 181 1.05 19.13 23.04
N ASP A 182 1.02 18.31 21.99
CA ASP A 182 1.95 17.20 21.82
C ASP A 182 3.40 17.70 21.69
N ALA A 183 4.26 17.25 22.61
CA ALA A 183 5.68 17.66 22.70
C ALA A 183 6.56 16.96 21.66
N VAL A 184 6.28 17.16 20.37
CA VAL A 184 7.00 16.51 19.26
C VAL A 184 8.21 17.33 18.80
N SER A 185 9.30 16.65 18.44
CA SER A 185 10.49 17.32 17.88
C SER A 185 10.26 17.79 16.46
N LEU A 186 11.00 18.81 16.01
CA LEU A 186 10.93 19.33 14.63
C LEU A 186 11.13 18.23 13.57
N ALA A 187 12.05 17.29 13.83
CA ALA A 187 12.30 16.15 12.94
C ALA A 187 11.16 15.10 12.98
N TRP A 188 10.30 15.09 14.00
CA TRP A 188 9.06 14.30 14.00
C TRP A 188 7.96 15.05 13.25
N SER A 189 7.74 16.33 13.54
CA SER A 189 6.67 17.13 12.90
C SER A 189 6.88 17.27 11.39
N GLU A 190 8.12 17.46 10.93
CA GLU A 190 8.42 17.49 9.49
C GLU A 190 8.10 16.15 8.80
N ARG A 191 8.47 15.01 9.43
CA ARG A 191 8.14 13.68 8.88
C ARG A 191 6.64 13.42 8.87
N PHE A 192 5.94 13.84 9.91
CA PHE A 192 4.48 13.73 10.00
C PHE A 192 3.80 14.60 8.95
N ALA A 193 4.21 15.86 8.80
CA ALA A 193 3.73 16.76 7.76
C ALA A 193 3.98 16.19 6.35
N ARG A 194 5.18 15.68 6.05
CA ARG A 194 5.49 15.01 4.77
C ARG A 194 4.72 13.70 4.56
N ALA A 195 4.27 13.02 5.62
CA ALA A 195 3.42 11.83 5.53
C ALA A 195 1.93 12.18 5.29
N LEU A 196 1.48 13.33 5.80
CA LEU A 196 0.16 13.90 5.51
C LEU A 196 0.10 14.64 4.17
N ALA A 197 1.21 15.21 3.69
CA ALA A 197 1.30 16.00 2.46
C ALA A 197 0.79 15.33 1.17
N PRO A 198 0.76 13.98 1.03
CA PRO A 198 0.08 13.29 -0.07
C PRO A 198 -1.42 13.06 0.14
N LEU A 199 -1.92 13.11 1.38
CA LEU A 199 -3.32 12.86 1.70
C LEU A 199 -4.18 14.07 1.33
N ARG A 200 -5.29 13.83 0.63
CA ARG A 200 -6.32 14.85 0.37
C ARG A 200 -7.64 14.34 0.92
N THR A 201 -8.47 15.25 1.42
CA THR A 201 -9.85 14.94 1.77
C THR A 201 -10.61 14.49 0.51
N ASP A 202 -11.49 13.50 0.62
CA ASP A 202 -12.31 13.06 -0.50
C ASP A 202 -13.27 14.17 -0.95
N GLY A 203 -12.84 14.90 -1.98
CA GLY A 203 -13.64 15.90 -2.67
C GLY A 203 -14.70 15.23 -3.53
N ALA A 204 -15.97 15.55 -3.29
CA ALA A 204 -17.06 15.09 -4.14
C ALA A 204 -16.92 15.68 -5.55
N GLY A 205 -16.73 14.79 -6.54
CA GLY A 205 -17.05 14.99 -7.96
C GLY A 205 -16.68 16.33 -8.62
N GLY A 206 -15.44 16.47 -9.07
CA GLY A 206 -15.04 17.54 -9.98
C GLY A 206 -13.51 17.65 -10.09
N GLU A 207 -12.99 17.76 -11.31
CA GLU A 207 -11.60 18.14 -11.59
C GLU A 207 -10.50 17.39 -10.83
N ARG A 208 -10.23 16.15 -11.29
CA ARG A 208 -9.04 15.37 -10.93
C ARG A 208 -7.77 16.09 -11.42
N HIS A 209 -7.28 17.05 -10.63
CA HIS A 209 -5.99 17.70 -10.85
C HIS A 209 -4.88 16.66 -10.97
N ALA A 210 -4.04 16.80 -12.00
CA ALA A 210 -3.08 15.78 -12.39
C ALA A 210 -2.05 15.52 -11.28
N ARG A 211 -2.04 14.29 -10.75
CA ARG A 211 -1.05 13.84 -9.77
C ARG A 211 0.35 13.99 -10.37
N VAL A 212 1.27 14.64 -9.64
CA VAL A 212 2.70 14.61 -9.99
C VAL A 212 3.16 13.15 -9.93
N SER A 213 3.47 12.58 -11.09
CA SER A 213 3.92 11.20 -11.20
C SER A 213 5.38 11.13 -10.79
N ALA A 214 5.67 10.61 -9.60
CA ALA A 214 7.04 10.38 -9.19
C ALA A 214 7.73 9.40 -10.16
N PRO A 215 8.98 9.64 -10.58
CA PRO A 215 9.71 8.71 -11.44
C PRO A 215 9.95 7.38 -10.71
N LEU A 216 9.84 6.26 -11.44
CA LEU A 216 10.08 4.93 -10.87
C LEU A 216 11.54 4.78 -10.43
N PRO A 217 11.80 4.25 -9.22
CA PRO A 217 13.17 4.05 -8.76
C PRO A 217 13.88 2.98 -9.61
N GLN A 218 15.21 3.06 -9.69
CA GLN A 218 16.05 2.04 -10.35
C GLN A 218 15.95 0.67 -9.66
N ALA A 219 15.64 0.64 -8.37
CA ALA A 219 15.44 -0.57 -7.59
C ALA A 219 14.44 -0.31 -6.44
N ALA A 220 13.64 -1.30 -6.09
CA ALA A 220 12.78 -1.27 -4.90
C ALA A 220 13.15 -2.42 -3.96
N ARG A 221 13.10 -2.17 -2.64
CA ARG A 221 13.26 -3.18 -1.59
C ARG A 221 11.87 -3.54 -1.09
N LEU A 222 11.48 -4.81 -1.17
CA LEU A 222 10.10 -5.22 -0.85
C LEU A 222 9.69 -4.83 0.57
N LEU A 223 10.58 -5.03 1.55
CA LEU A 223 10.31 -4.67 2.94
C LEU A 223 10.06 -3.18 3.15
N ASP A 224 10.60 -2.31 2.30
CA ASP A 224 10.33 -0.87 2.38
C ASP A 224 8.96 -0.53 1.75
N GLU A 225 8.58 -1.19 0.64
CA GLU A 225 7.23 -1.04 0.06
C GLU A 225 6.12 -1.60 0.97
N LEU A 226 6.42 -2.65 1.72
CA LEU A 226 5.53 -3.19 2.75
C LEU A 226 5.44 -2.29 3.99
N GLY A 227 6.34 -1.30 4.17
CA GLY A 227 6.46 -0.56 5.43
C GLY A 227 7.08 -1.37 6.59
N LEU A 228 7.70 -2.51 6.28
CA LEU A 228 8.35 -3.44 7.21
C LEU A 228 9.88 -3.28 7.21
N ALA A 229 10.38 -2.03 7.16
CA ALA A 229 11.82 -1.72 7.06
C ALA A 229 12.69 -2.45 8.10
N ARG A 230 12.13 -2.67 9.30
CA ARG A 230 12.55 -3.67 10.29
C ARG A 230 11.43 -4.71 10.43
N ALA A 231 11.53 -5.84 9.74
CA ALA A 231 10.55 -6.92 9.86
C ALA A 231 10.65 -7.53 11.27
N THR A 232 9.65 -7.26 12.11
CA THR A 232 9.57 -7.74 13.50
C THR A 232 8.30 -8.56 13.72
N PRO A 233 8.29 -9.51 14.68
CA PRO A 233 7.10 -10.31 14.98
C PRO A 233 5.88 -9.42 15.30
N ALA A 234 6.05 -8.44 16.19
CA ALA A 234 5.00 -7.48 16.54
C ALA A 234 4.44 -6.72 15.32
N SER A 235 5.27 -6.28 14.36
CA SER A 235 4.78 -5.60 13.15
C SER A 235 4.00 -6.50 12.19
N LEU A 236 4.25 -7.81 12.23
CA LEU A 236 3.50 -8.81 11.45
C LEU A 236 2.20 -9.18 12.17
N MET A 237 2.24 -9.38 13.49
CA MET A 237 1.06 -9.65 14.30
C MET A 237 0.04 -8.52 14.26
N ALA A 238 0.48 -7.25 14.30
CA ALA A 238 -0.41 -6.09 14.14
C ALA A 238 -1.10 -6.13 12.76
N ARG A 239 -0.33 -6.31 11.69
CA ARG A 239 -0.87 -6.45 10.32
C ARG A 239 -1.84 -7.61 10.15
N TRP A 240 -1.59 -8.74 10.84
CA TRP A 240 -2.48 -9.89 10.87
C TRP A 240 -3.71 -9.70 11.78
N ALA A 241 -3.69 -8.76 12.72
CA ALA A 241 -4.89 -8.33 13.45
C ALA A 241 -5.74 -7.41 12.56
N ASP A 242 -5.12 -6.41 11.92
CA ASP A 242 -5.75 -5.55 10.90
C ASP A 242 -6.31 -6.32 9.69
N ALA A 243 -5.88 -7.57 9.49
CA ALA A 243 -6.41 -8.51 8.50
C ALA A 243 -7.55 -9.39 9.03
N ALA A 244 -7.54 -9.72 10.32
CA ALA A 244 -8.62 -10.49 10.95
C ALA A 244 -9.87 -9.63 11.21
N ASP A 245 -9.70 -8.33 11.45
CA ASP A 245 -10.79 -7.37 11.66
C ASP A 245 -11.49 -6.93 10.35
N ASP A 246 -11.01 -7.42 9.20
CA ASP A 246 -11.54 -7.11 7.88
C ASP A 246 -12.80 -7.93 7.55
N ALA A 247 -13.96 -7.29 7.69
CA ALA A 247 -15.26 -7.89 7.42
C ALA A 247 -15.50 -8.26 5.94
N ASP A 248 -14.71 -7.73 5.01
CA ASP A 248 -14.80 -8.07 3.58
C ASP A 248 -13.84 -9.22 3.20
N ALA A 249 -12.85 -9.52 4.05
CA ALA A 249 -11.85 -10.56 3.85
C ALA A 249 -11.99 -11.80 4.77
N LEU A 250 -13.21 -12.16 5.17
CA LEU A 250 -13.51 -13.25 6.13
C LEU A 250 -12.95 -14.65 5.78
N GLY A 251 -12.53 -14.88 4.54
CA GLY A 251 -11.82 -16.09 4.10
C GLY A 251 -10.29 -16.04 4.17
N GLY A 252 -9.73 -14.94 4.71
CA GLY A 252 -8.32 -14.59 4.66
C GLY A 252 -7.98 -13.70 3.46
N ARG A 253 -6.94 -12.88 3.56
CA ARG A 253 -6.46 -12.00 2.48
C ARG A 253 -5.53 -12.74 1.50
N ALA A 254 -5.60 -12.36 0.22
CA ALA A 254 -4.67 -12.80 -0.83
C ALA A 254 -3.98 -11.60 -1.49
N HIS A 255 -3.60 -10.63 -0.65
CA HIS A 255 -3.05 -9.34 -1.05
C HIS A 255 -1.53 -9.38 -1.16
N ALA A 256 -0.98 -8.94 -2.29
CA ALA A 256 0.46 -8.91 -2.55
C ALA A 256 0.91 -7.54 -3.06
N VAL A 257 1.86 -6.92 -2.37
CA VAL A 257 2.63 -5.77 -2.85
C VAL A 257 3.71 -6.27 -3.81
N LEU A 258 3.65 -5.82 -5.06
CA LEU A 258 4.58 -6.20 -6.12
C LEU A 258 5.86 -5.36 -6.12
N GLY A 259 5.76 -4.08 -5.72
CA GLY A 259 6.89 -3.15 -5.78
C GLY A 259 6.49 -1.68 -5.74
N ALA A 260 7.41 -0.80 -6.17
CA ALA A 260 7.21 0.65 -6.19
C ALA A 260 6.50 1.12 -7.47
N GLY A 261 5.48 1.96 -7.35
CA GLY A 261 4.79 2.63 -8.47
C GLY A 261 4.88 4.16 -8.39
N PRO A 262 4.43 4.87 -9.45
CA PRO A 262 4.42 6.33 -9.51
C PRO A 262 3.46 7.00 -8.52
N ARG A 263 2.61 6.21 -7.84
CA ARG A 263 1.55 6.64 -6.92
C ARG A 263 1.63 5.95 -5.55
N GLY A 264 2.80 5.44 -5.18
CA GLY A 264 3.00 4.56 -4.01
C GLY A 264 3.19 3.10 -4.41
N PRO A 265 3.20 2.16 -3.44
CA PRO A 265 3.34 0.74 -3.71
C PRO A 265 2.27 0.23 -4.69
N VAL A 266 2.66 -0.60 -5.64
CA VAL A 266 1.73 -1.33 -6.51
C VAL A 266 1.44 -2.67 -5.86
N SER A 267 0.17 -2.96 -5.66
CA SER A 267 -0.31 -4.22 -5.11
C SER A 267 -1.42 -4.82 -5.97
N VAL A 268 -1.69 -6.09 -5.70
CA VAL A 268 -2.81 -6.87 -6.24
C VAL A 268 -3.57 -7.54 -5.10
N ASP A 269 -4.86 -7.74 -5.28
CA ASP A 269 -5.63 -8.68 -4.46
C ASP A 269 -6.19 -9.81 -5.34
N LEU A 270 -5.61 -11.01 -5.20
CA LEU A 270 -6.02 -12.19 -5.98
C LEU A 270 -7.47 -12.62 -5.66
N ALA A 271 -8.02 -12.24 -4.50
CA ALA A 271 -9.40 -12.55 -4.14
C ALA A 271 -10.42 -11.57 -4.73
N ALA A 272 -10.04 -10.30 -4.94
CA ALA A 272 -10.97 -9.24 -5.38
C ALA A 272 -10.79 -8.84 -6.86
N GLU A 273 -9.57 -8.87 -7.39
CA GLU A 273 -9.24 -8.42 -8.75
C GLU A 273 -9.10 -9.57 -9.75
N GLY A 274 -8.93 -10.80 -9.24
CA GLY A 274 -8.98 -12.03 -10.01
C GLY A 274 -7.99 -13.09 -9.51
N PRO A 275 -8.37 -14.37 -9.51
CA PRO A 275 -7.66 -15.46 -8.81
C PRO A 275 -6.29 -15.81 -9.40
N HIS A 276 -5.97 -15.29 -10.58
CA HIS A 276 -4.88 -15.76 -11.41
C HIS A 276 -4.04 -14.59 -11.92
N LEU A 277 -2.74 -14.61 -11.58
CA LEU A 277 -1.72 -13.65 -11.96
C LEU A 277 -0.68 -14.34 -12.85
N LEU A 278 -0.53 -13.86 -14.08
CA LEU A 278 0.53 -14.29 -14.99
C LEU A 278 1.66 -13.26 -15.03
N ILE A 279 2.91 -13.72 -14.97
CA ILE A 279 4.12 -12.90 -15.02
C ILE A 279 4.92 -13.28 -16.27
N GLU A 280 4.86 -12.43 -17.28
CA GLU A 280 5.52 -12.60 -18.57
C GLU A 280 6.81 -11.76 -18.60
N GLY A 281 7.90 -12.34 -19.09
CA GLY A 281 9.17 -11.60 -19.23
C GLY A 281 10.31 -12.47 -19.77
N PRO A 282 11.28 -11.88 -20.49
CA PRO A 282 12.43 -12.63 -21.03
C PRO A 282 13.35 -13.13 -19.90
N PRO A 283 14.29 -14.06 -20.17
CA PRO A 283 15.31 -14.47 -19.21
C PRO A 283 16.06 -13.25 -18.63
N GLY A 284 16.33 -13.27 -17.33
CA GLY A 284 16.99 -12.18 -16.62
C GLY A 284 16.12 -10.96 -16.27
N SER A 285 14.86 -10.88 -16.73
CA SER A 285 13.92 -9.78 -16.41
C SER A 285 13.49 -9.67 -14.95
N GLY A 286 13.78 -10.70 -14.12
CA GLY A 286 13.46 -10.70 -12.69
C GLY A 286 12.21 -11.51 -12.27
N ARG A 287 11.58 -12.27 -13.18
CA ARG A 287 10.36 -13.08 -12.90
C ARG A 287 10.43 -13.87 -11.58
N THR A 288 11.46 -14.70 -11.39
CA THR A 288 11.65 -15.51 -10.17
C THR A 288 11.78 -14.65 -8.91
N GLU A 289 12.42 -13.48 -9.00
CA GLU A 289 12.55 -12.56 -7.87
C GLU A 289 11.21 -11.91 -7.52
N LEU A 290 10.40 -11.56 -8.52
CA LEU A 290 9.03 -11.10 -8.30
C LEU A 290 8.13 -12.20 -7.72
N LEU A 291 8.27 -13.47 -8.14
CA LEU A 291 7.56 -14.58 -7.51
C LEU A 291 7.91 -14.72 -6.02
N ARG A 292 9.21 -14.69 -5.67
CA ARG A 292 9.66 -14.67 -4.26
C ARG A 292 9.10 -13.49 -3.49
N ALA A 293 9.04 -12.31 -4.13
CA ALA A 293 8.48 -11.11 -3.52
C ALA A 293 6.96 -11.22 -3.28
N ILE A 294 6.23 -11.83 -4.21
CA ILE A 294 4.80 -12.15 -4.03
C ILE A 294 4.60 -13.13 -2.87
N VAL A 295 5.38 -14.21 -2.79
CA VAL A 295 5.33 -15.17 -1.65
C VAL A 295 5.58 -14.45 -0.32
N ALA A 296 6.64 -13.65 -0.25
CA ALA A 296 6.98 -12.85 0.93
C ALA A 296 5.89 -11.84 1.32
N SER A 297 5.27 -11.17 0.34
CA SER A 297 4.20 -10.23 0.60
C SER A 297 2.90 -10.90 1.04
N LEU A 298 2.53 -12.03 0.42
CA LEU A 298 1.33 -12.80 0.79
C LEU A 298 1.46 -13.33 2.22
N ALA A 299 2.62 -13.91 2.56
CA ALA A 299 2.95 -14.37 3.90
C ALA A 299 2.96 -13.22 4.94
N SER A 300 3.33 -12.01 4.52
CA SER A 300 3.23 -10.82 5.37
C SER A 300 1.78 -10.35 5.57
N ALA A 301 0.89 -10.57 4.61
CA ALA A 301 -0.47 -10.04 4.61
C ALA A 301 -1.49 -10.88 5.41
N GLU A 302 -1.25 -12.18 5.55
CA GLU A 302 -2.18 -13.15 6.18
C GLU A 302 -1.41 -14.18 7.02
N ARG A 303 -2.07 -14.85 7.96
CA ARG A 303 -1.50 -15.86 8.85
C ARG A 303 -1.35 -17.25 8.18
N PRO A 304 -0.39 -18.10 8.62
CA PRO A 304 -0.17 -19.41 8.02
C PRO A 304 -1.25 -20.46 8.32
N ASP A 305 -2.20 -20.19 9.23
CA ASP A 305 -3.41 -21.02 9.44
C ASP A 305 -4.57 -20.64 8.49
N ARG A 306 -4.43 -19.53 7.78
CA ARG A 306 -5.45 -18.92 6.91
C ARG A 306 -5.04 -18.88 5.44
N LEU A 307 -3.74 -19.00 5.17
CA LEU A 307 -3.13 -19.00 3.84
C LEU A 307 -2.02 -20.07 3.74
N GLY A 308 -2.21 -21.03 2.85
CA GLY A 308 -1.17 -21.97 2.41
C GLY A 308 -0.60 -21.59 1.05
N ILE A 309 0.69 -21.84 0.85
CA ILE A 309 1.44 -21.54 -0.38
C ILE A 309 2.13 -22.82 -0.87
N VAL A 310 2.03 -23.10 -2.17
CA VAL A 310 2.67 -24.23 -2.83
C VAL A 310 3.62 -23.69 -3.90
N LEU A 311 4.86 -24.17 -3.92
CA LEU A 311 5.90 -23.73 -4.84
C LEU A 311 6.24 -24.83 -5.85
N LEU A 312 6.29 -24.47 -7.13
CA LEU A 312 6.67 -25.37 -8.22
C LEU A 312 7.73 -24.69 -9.11
N ASP A 313 8.96 -25.16 -9.03
CA ASP A 313 10.05 -24.77 -9.93
C ASP A 313 9.96 -25.59 -11.23
N GLY A 314 9.65 -24.93 -12.35
CA GLY A 314 9.53 -25.56 -13.67
C GLY A 314 10.85 -26.01 -14.29
N ARG A 315 11.99 -25.48 -13.83
CA ARG A 315 13.35 -25.84 -14.30
C ARG A 315 14.06 -26.73 -13.31
N ASP A 316 14.96 -27.56 -13.82
CA ASP A 316 15.94 -28.28 -13.03
C ASP A 316 17.17 -27.40 -12.77
N ASN A 317 17.54 -27.25 -11.50
CA ASN A 317 18.69 -26.44 -11.07
C ASN A 317 20.04 -27.18 -11.29
N VAL A 318 20.03 -28.31 -11.99
CA VAL A 318 21.10 -29.31 -12.02
C VAL A 318 21.75 -29.34 -13.40
N GLY A 319 22.81 -28.54 -13.60
CA GLY A 319 23.67 -28.65 -14.79
C GLY A 319 24.16 -27.33 -15.39
N ALA A 320 23.55 -26.20 -15.05
CA ALA A 320 24.02 -24.88 -15.50
C ALA A 320 25.15 -24.36 -14.60
N GLY A 321 26.40 -24.48 -15.06
CA GLY A 321 27.56 -23.93 -14.37
C GLY A 321 27.46 -22.41 -14.15
N HIS A 322 27.76 -21.97 -12.92
CA HIS A 322 27.97 -20.57 -12.52
C HIS A 322 26.94 -19.54 -13.02
N GLY A 323 25.77 -19.45 -12.37
CA GLY A 323 24.98 -18.20 -12.39
C GLY A 323 23.47 -18.31 -12.34
N HIS A 324 22.88 -19.51 -12.26
CA HIS A 324 21.43 -19.65 -12.09
C HIS A 324 21.10 -19.89 -10.62
N GLY A 325 20.30 -18.98 -10.06
CA GLY A 325 20.02 -18.93 -8.62
C GLY A 325 19.09 -20.03 -8.12
N GLU A 326 18.88 -20.08 -6.80
CA GLU A 326 18.21 -21.17 -6.07
C GLU A 326 16.68 -21.31 -6.30
N GLY A 327 16.13 -20.84 -7.43
CA GLY A 327 14.70 -20.96 -7.77
C GLY A 327 13.77 -20.39 -6.70
N LEU A 328 12.62 -21.02 -6.50
CA LEU A 328 11.70 -20.75 -5.40
C LEU A 328 12.11 -21.41 -4.08
N ARG A 329 13.13 -22.30 -4.08
CA ARG A 329 13.63 -23.01 -2.88
C ARG A 329 13.98 -22.07 -1.72
N VAL A 330 14.43 -20.84 -1.99
CA VAL A 330 14.73 -19.84 -0.95
C VAL A 330 13.52 -19.43 -0.09
N CYS A 331 12.30 -19.72 -0.55
CA CYS A 331 11.07 -19.43 0.17
C CYS A 331 10.60 -20.59 1.07
N THR A 332 11.29 -21.75 1.12
CA THR A 332 10.86 -22.87 1.98
C THR A 332 10.93 -22.58 3.48
N ASP A 333 11.69 -21.56 3.89
CA ASP A 333 11.77 -21.12 5.29
C ASP A 333 10.56 -20.25 5.72
N VAL A 334 9.64 -19.93 4.78
CA VAL A 334 8.41 -19.18 5.06
C VAL A 334 7.35 -20.16 5.58
N PRO A 335 6.75 -19.95 6.78
CA PRO A 335 5.84 -20.94 7.40
C PRO A 335 4.53 -21.19 6.64
N HIS A 336 4.18 -20.33 5.69
CA HIS A 336 3.04 -20.53 4.79
C HIS A 336 3.33 -21.54 3.67
N VAL A 337 4.60 -21.86 3.40
CA VAL A 337 5.00 -22.74 2.30
C VAL A 337 4.90 -24.20 2.73
N THR A 338 3.80 -24.85 2.34
CA THR A 338 3.48 -26.22 2.75
C THR A 338 4.13 -27.27 1.87
N THR A 339 4.51 -26.92 0.65
CA THR A 339 4.98 -27.87 -0.37
C THR A 339 5.88 -27.16 -1.38
N HIS A 340 7.07 -27.72 -1.64
CA HIS A 340 7.98 -27.31 -2.72
C HIS A 340 8.28 -28.49 -3.65
N LEU A 341 8.22 -28.24 -4.95
CA LEU A 341 8.42 -29.23 -6.01
C LEU A 341 9.32 -28.68 -7.10
N THR A 342 10.19 -29.54 -7.62
CA THR A 342 11.04 -29.27 -8.79
C THR A 342 10.64 -30.20 -9.93
N ALA A 343 10.65 -29.69 -11.17
CA ALA A 343 10.19 -30.43 -12.35
C ALA A 343 11.09 -31.60 -12.81
N ASN A 344 12.03 -32.03 -11.98
CA ASN A 344 12.96 -33.13 -12.22
C ASN A 344 12.51 -34.48 -11.60
N ASP A 345 11.50 -34.51 -10.72
CA ASP A 345 10.97 -35.74 -10.10
C ASP A 345 9.57 -36.10 -10.66
N PRO A 346 9.50 -36.90 -11.75
CA PRO A 346 8.25 -37.22 -12.41
C PRO A 346 7.34 -38.16 -11.59
N VAL A 347 7.77 -38.65 -10.43
CA VAL A 347 6.92 -39.40 -9.49
C VAL A 347 6.21 -38.42 -8.57
N ARG A 348 6.96 -37.54 -7.88
CA ARG A 348 6.40 -36.47 -7.05
C ARG A 348 5.48 -35.54 -7.83
N MET A 349 5.80 -35.24 -9.09
CA MET A 349 4.94 -34.44 -9.98
C MET A 349 3.60 -35.13 -10.30
N ARG A 350 3.51 -36.47 -10.23
CA ARG A 350 2.22 -37.19 -10.39
C ARG A 350 1.45 -37.23 -9.07
N GLU A 351 2.13 -37.53 -7.97
CA GLU A 351 1.56 -37.52 -6.61
C GLU A 351 0.97 -36.15 -6.30
N PHE A 352 1.73 -35.07 -6.52
CA PHE A 352 1.26 -33.70 -6.37
C PHE A 352 0.03 -33.40 -7.23
N ALA A 353 0.03 -33.80 -8.51
CA ALA A 353 -1.11 -33.56 -9.39
C ALA A 353 -2.37 -34.31 -8.93
N GLN A 354 -2.22 -35.51 -8.35
CA GLN A 354 -3.30 -36.29 -7.73
C GLN A 354 -3.81 -35.60 -6.47
N SER A 355 -2.92 -35.20 -5.55
CA SER A 355 -3.27 -34.49 -4.32
C SER A 355 -3.95 -33.15 -4.56
N LEU A 356 -3.43 -32.33 -5.48
CA LEU A 356 -4.05 -31.05 -5.86
C LEU A 356 -5.45 -31.27 -6.45
N SER A 357 -5.62 -32.30 -7.29
CA SER A 357 -6.94 -32.66 -7.84
C SER A 357 -7.90 -33.15 -6.75
N ALA A 358 -7.41 -33.93 -5.77
CA ALA A 358 -8.19 -34.39 -4.64
C ALA A 358 -8.58 -33.25 -3.70
N GLU A 359 -7.69 -32.27 -3.48
CA GLU A 359 -7.95 -31.07 -2.68
C GLU A 359 -9.00 -30.17 -3.35
N LEU A 360 -8.91 -29.93 -4.66
CA LEU A 360 -9.94 -29.21 -5.41
C LEU A 360 -11.31 -29.91 -5.29
N LYS A 361 -11.34 -31.24 -5.42
CA LYS A 361 -12.57 -32.03 -5.23
C LYS A 361 -13.11 -31.93 -3.80
N ARG A 362 -12.26 -32.08 -2.78
CA ARG A 362 -12.62 -31.96 -1.36
C ARG A 362 -13.21 -30.57 -1.06
N ARG A 363 -12.61 -29.51 -1.61
CA ARG A 363 -13.13 -28.15 -1.54
C ARG A 363 -14.50 -28.06 -2.23
N ALA A 364 -14.64 -28.55 -3.46
CA ALA A 364 -15.92 -28.51 -4.19
C ALA A 364 -17.06 -29.21 -3.43
N GLU A 365 -16.79 -30.35 -2.80
CA GLU A 365 -17.76 -31.07 -1.95
C GLU A 365 -18.13 -30.30 -0.67
N LEU A 366 -17.16 -29.64 -0.03
CA LEU A 366 -17.34 -28.88 1.22
C LEU A 366 -17.97 -27.48 1.03
N LEU A 367 -17.76 -26.86 -0.12
CA LEU A 367 -18.34 -25.59 -0.54
C LEU A 367 -19.71 -25.78 -1.23
N GLY A 368 -19.94 -26.93 -1.85
CA GLY A 368 -21.16 -27.23 -2.59
C GLY A 368 -21.37 -26.27 -3.75
N ARG A 369 -22.44 -25.46 -3.67
CA ARG A 369 -22.78 -24.43 -4.67
C ARG A 369 -22.25 -23.04 -4.34
N SER A 370 -21.80 -22.79 -3.12
CA SER A 370 -21.31 -21.48 -2.68
C SER A 370 -19.91 -21.17 -3.21
N HIS A 371 -19.59 -19.89 -3.36
CA HIS A 371 -18.21 -19.43 -3.54
C HIS A 371 -17.47 -19.37 -2.20
N PHE A 372 -16.14 -19.41 -2.24
CA PHE A 372 -15.28 -19.41 -1.05
C PHE A 372 -15.53 -18.23 -0.11
N ALA A 373 -15.71 -17.02 -0.64
CA ALA A 373 -16.02 -15.84 0.17
C ALA A 373 -17.36 -16.00 0.89
N GLU A 374 -18.44 -16.31 0.15
CA GLU A 374 -19.80 -16.50 0.68
C GLU A 374 -19.86 -17.56 1.78
N TRP A 375 -19.11 -18.66 1.62
CA TRP A 375 -19.05 -19.77 2.57
C TRP A 375 -18.43 -19.35 3.90
N HIS A 376 -17.40 -18.50 3.87
CA HIS A 376 -16.81 -17.93 5.10
C HIS A 376 -17.75 -16.90 5.74
N THR A 377 -18.35 -15.99 4.96
CA THR A 377 -19.33 -15.02 5.45
C THR A 377 -20.53 -15.71 6.13
N GLY A 378 -21.09 -16.75 5.51
CA GLY A 378 -22.21 -17.52 6.07
C GLY A 378 -21.86 -18.25 7.37
N ARG A 379 -20.61 -18.74 7.52
CA ARG A 379 -20.13 -19.33 8.78
C ARG A 379 -19.96 -18.30 9.88
N GLU A 380 -19.43 -17.12 9.56
CA GLU A 380 -19.11 -16.09 10.54
C GLU A 380 -20.41 -15.51 11.15
N VAL A 381 -21.41 -15.22 10.31
CA VAL A 381 -22.77 -14.88 10.73
C VAL A 381 -23.40 -16.01 11.56
N SER A 382 -23.29 -17.26 11.12
CA SER A 382 -23.82 -18.42 11.87
C SER A 382 -23.17 -18.58 13.25
N GLY A 383 -21.86 -18.34 13.36
CA GLY A 383 -21.12 -18.34 14.61
C GLY A 383 -21.63 -17.26 15.58
N ARG A 384 -21.75 -16.02 15.11
CA ARG A 384 -22.30 -14.90 15.89
C ARG A 384 -23.73 -15.20 16.38
N MET A 385 -24.59 -15.76 15.52
CA MET A 385 -25.98 -16.16 15.85
C MET A 385 -26.07 -17.35 16.82
N VAL A 386 -25.05 -18.21 16.92
CA VAL A 386 -25.00 -19.27 17.93
C VAL A 386 -24.53 -18.70 19.27
N SER A 387 -23.46 -17.90 19.28
CA SER A 387 -22.93 -17.25 20.49
C SER A 387 -23.97 -16.37 21.20
N GLN A 388 -24.75 -15.59 20.46
CA GLN A 388 -25.84 -14.77 21.03
C GLN A 388 -26.98 -15.58 21.65
N ARG A 389 -27.27 -16.79 21.14
CA ARG A 389 -28.28 -17.67 21.75
C ARG A 389 -27.76 -18.40 22.98
N THR A 390 -26.45 -18.66 23.07
CA THR A 390 -25.85 -19.20 24.29
C THR A 390 -25.75 -18.19 25.43
N SER A 391 -25.54 -16.90 25.14
CA SER A 391 -25.57 -15.85 26.18
C SER A 391 -26.99 -15.54 26.70
N ALA A 392 -28.02 -15.69 25.86
CA ALA A 392 -29.41 -15.52 26.26
C ALA A 392 -29.99 -16.63 27.16
N GLY A 393 -29.24 -17.72 27.40
CA GLY A 393 -29.68 -18.87 28.20
C GLY A 393 -29.23 -18.88 29.67
N ALA A 394 -28.46 -17.88 30.12
CA ALA A 394 -27.78 -17.86 31.42
C ALA A 394 -28.41 -16.87 32.43
N ALA A 395 -29.73 -16.94 32.61
CA ALA A 395 -30.46 -16.24 33.68
C ALA A 395 -31.63 -17.10 34.18
N GLY A 396 -31.40 -17.88 35.23
CA GLY A 396 -32.41 -18.83 35.74
C GLY A 396 -31.85 -19.87 36.69
N ALA A 397 -31.26 -19.44 37.81
CA ALA A 397 -30.88 -20.34 38.89
C ALA A 397 -32.00 -20.43 39.93
N VAL A 398 -32.65 -21.59 40.03
CA VAL A 398 -33.32 -22.06 41.25
C VAL A 398 -32.96 -23.53 41.41
N ALA A 399 -32.55 -23.92 42.62
CA ALA A 399 -32.14 -25.28 42.93
C ALA A 399 -33.35 -26.14 43.34
N GLU A 400 -33.26 -27.46 43.11
CA GLU A 400 -33.70 -28.43 44.11
C GLU A 400 -33.02 -29.80 43.96
N THR A 401 -33.08 -30.57 45.03
CA THR A 401 -32.29 -31.78 45.33
C THR A 401 -32.86 -33.06 44.73
N GLY A 402 -32.00 -34.06 44.47
CA GLY A 402 -32.43 -35.43 44.17
C GLY A 402 -31.28 -36.36 43.77
N ASP A 403 -30.72 -37.07 44.76
CA ASP A 403 -29.74 -38.14 44.56
C ASP A 403 -30.45 -39.49 44.27
N VAL A 404 -29.71 -40.48 43.76
CA VAL A 404 -29.91 -41.96 43.79
C VAL A 404 -29.39 -42.65 42.52
N GLU A 405 -28.65 -43.73 42.77
CA GLU A 405 -27.80 -44.51 41.88
C GLU A 405 -28.54 -45.66 41.15
N SER A 406 -28.13 -45.98 39.91
CA SER A 406 -28.44 -47.26 39.24
C SER A 406 -27.58 -47.51 37.99
N PRO A 407 -26.93 -48.67 37.83
CA PRO A 407 -26.12 -49.01 36.65
C PRO A 407 -26.97 -49.63 35.53
N PRO A 408 -26.63 -49.40 34.23
CA PRO A 408 -27.34 -50.03 33.13
C PRO A 408 -26.86 -51.46 32.87
N SER A 409 -27.74 -52.44 33.11
CA SER A 409 -27.57 -53.80 32.59
C SER A 409 -28.13 -53.91 31.16
N SER A 410 -27.65 -54.89 30.40
CA SER A 410 -27.83 -54.98 28.95
C SER A 410 -29.24 -55.35 28.47
N THR A 411 -29.68 -54.78 27.35
CA THR A 411 -30.41 -55.49 26.27
C THR A 411 -30.59 -54.58 25.04
N LEU A 412 -30.48 -55.14 23.83
CA LEU A 412 -30.70 -54.40 22.58
C LEU A 412 -32.17 -54.04 22.38
N ARG A 413 -32.43 -52.79 21.98
CA ARG A 413 -33.58 -52.43 21.12
C ARG A 413 -33.16 -51.45 20.03
N LEU A 414 -33.01 -51.97 18.81
CA LEU A 414 -32.85 -51.14 17.61
C LEU A 414 -34.17 -50.39 17.33
N ARG A 415 -34.13 -49.06 17.44
CA ARG A 415 -35.13 -48.16 16.83
C ARG A 415 -34.39 -47.13 15.97
N PRO A 416 -34.77 -46.94 14.69
CA PRO A 416 -34.21 -45.87 13.87
C PRO A 416 -34.90 -44.55 14.23
N GLY A 417 -34.17 -43.61 14.83
CA GLY A 417 -34.72 -42.30 15.13
C GLY A 417 -33.79 -41.42 15.98
N GLY A 418 -33.66 -40.16 15.58
CA GLY A 418 -32.90 -39.15 16.30
C GLY A 418 -31.49 -38.98 15.75
N ALA A 419 -31.26 -37.87 15.05
CA ALA A 419 -29.93 -37.45 14.65
C ALA A 419 -29.03 -37.33 15.90
N ALA A 420 -28.04 -38.21 16.01
CA ALA A 420 -27.01 -38.06 17.03
C ALA A 420 -26.33 -36.71 16.81
N ARG A 421 -26.57 -35.78 17.74
CA ARG A 421 -25.80 -34.53 17.86
C ARG A 421 -24.34 -34.91 18.09
N ARG A 422 -23.59 -35.14 17.01
CA ARG A 422 -22.15 -34.88 17.03
C ARG A 422 -22.03 -33.47 17.60
N ARG A 423 -21.33 -33.34 18.73
CA ARG A 423 -20.78 -32.04 19.14
C ARG A 423 -20.14 -31.47 17.88
N ALA A 424 -20.63 -30.32 17.43
CA ALA A 424 -20.06 -29.64 16.28
C ALA A 424 -18.70 -29.08 16.68
N GLY A 425 -17.69 -29.96 16.74
CA GLY A 425 -16.31 -29.55 16.78
C GLY A 425 -16.11 -28.60 15.60
N ALA A 426 -15.61 -27.40 15.88
CA ALA A 426 -15.42 -26.39 14.87
C ALA A 426 -14.51 -26.98 13.78
N VAL A 427 -15.10 -27.25 12.60
CA VAL A 427 -14.31 -27.59 11.41
C VAL A 427 -13.38 -26.40 11.20
N PRO A 428 -12.04 -26.59 11.24
CA PRO A 428 -11.11 -25.48 11.13
C PRO A 428 -11.41 -24.69 9.85
N PRO A 429 -11.27 -23.36 9.88
CA PRO A 429 -11.59 -22.51 8.74
C PRO A 429 -10.79 -22.97 7.52
N LEU A 430 -11.44 -23.13 6.37
CA LEU A 430 -10.76 -23.56 5.14
C LEU A 430 -9.79 -22.47 4.69
N PRO A 431 -8.47 -22.69 4.69
CA PRO A 431 -7.51 -21.66 4.29
C PRO A 431 -7.54 -21.43 2.78
N ARG A 432 -7.15 -20.23 2.35
CA ARG A 432 -6.79 -19.98 0.95
C ARG A 432 -5.54 -20.78 0.59
N LEU A 433 -5.44 -21.15 -0.68
CA LEU A 433 -4.29 -21.83 -1.23
C LEU A 433 -3.76 -21.03 -2.41
N VAL A 434 -2.47 -20.72 -2.45
CA VAL A 434 -1.83 -20.05 -3.60
C VAL A 434 -0.81 -21.00 -4.21
N VAL A 435 -1.02 -21.42 -5.45
CA VAL A 435 -0.06 -22.21 -6.22
C VAL A 435 0.83 -21.26 -6.99
N VAL A 436 2.14 -21.29 -6.74
CA VAL A 436 3.16 -20.42 -7.32
C VAL A 436 4.06 -21.27 -8.22
N VAL A 437 4.10 -20.93 -9.52
CA VAL A 437 4.82 -21.70 -10.54
C VAL A 437 5.88 -20.83 -11.21
N ASP A 438 7.16 -21.18 -11.06
CA ASP A 438 8.22 -20.58 -11.87
C ASP A 438 8.38 -21.32 -13.20
N ASP A 439 8.53 -20.57 -14.28
CA ASP A 439 8.67 -21.00 -15.68
C ASP A 439 7.71 -22.12 -16.14
N LEU A 440 6.41 -21.79 -16.20
CA LEU A 440 5.31 -22.64 -16.68
C LEU A 440 5.61 -23.34 -18.03
N ASP A 441 6.37 -22.70 -18.93
CA ASP A 441 6.79 -23.25 -20.22
C ASP A 441 7.74 -24.46 -20.10
N ALA A 442 8.50 -24.56 -19.02
CA ALA A 442 9.39 -25.68 -18.79
C ALA A 442 8.61 -26.97 -18.42
N LEU A 443 7.46 -26.86 -17.75
CA LEU A 443 6.59 -27.99 -17.39
C LEU A 443 6.03 -28.75 -18.61
N VAL A 444 5.81 -28.05 -19.73
CA VAL A 444 5.39 -28.63 -21.02
C VAL A 444 6.56 -28.99 -21.94
N THR A 445 7.78 -28.67 -21.56
CA THR A 445 8.98 -28.98 -22.35
C THR A 445 9.37 -30.45 -22.16
N PRO A 446 9.60 -31.24 -23.23
CA PRO A 446 10.13 -32.59 -23.09
C PRO A 446 11.54 -32.54 -22.50
N PRO A 447 11.88 -33.38 -21.50
CA PRO A 447 13.25 -33.49 -21.04
C PRO A 447 14.13 -34.07 -22.16
N LEU A 448 15.35 -33.55 -22.28
CA LEU A 448 16.33 -33.99 -23.29
C LEU A 448 16.56 -35.50 -23.16
N GLY A 449 16.24 -36.25 -24.22
CA GLY A 449 16.37 -37.72 -24.26
C GLY A 449 15.07 -38.52 -24.10
N SER A 450 13.89 -37.91 -23.93
CA SER A 450 12.60 -38.62 -23.96
C SER A 450 11.57 -37.95 -24.88
N PRO A 451 11.74 -38.06 -26.22
CA PRO A 451 10.81 -37.48 -27.19
C PRO A 451 9.47 -38.23 -27.19
N GLY A 452 8.49 -37.73 -26.43
CA GLY A 452 7.13 -38.28 -26.44
C GLY A 452 6.28 -38.01 -25.21
N ARG A 453 6.85 -37.56 -24.08
CA ARG A 453 6.08 -37.26 -22.86
C ARG A 453 6.56 -35.94 -22.23
N PRO A 454 5.68 -34.92 -22.04
CA PRO A 454 6.05 -33.75 -21.26
C PRO A 454 6.31 -34.16 -19.81
N ALA A 455 7.35 -33.58 -19.19
CA ALA A 455 7.77 -33.96 -17.83
C ALA A 455 6.61 -33.87 -16.82
N ALA A 456 5.78 -32.83 -16.94
CA ALA A 456 4.74 -32.48 -15.97
C ALA A 456 3.29 -32.53 -16.49
N GLY A 457 2.99 -33.37 -17.50
CA GLY A 457 1.68 -33.36 -18.16
C GLY A 457 0.45 -33.58 -17.24
N SER A 458 0.62 -34.27 -16.11
CA SER A 458 -0.41 -34.39 -15.06
C SER A 458 -0.58 -33.10 -14.27
N VAL A 459 0.52 -32.43 -13.94
CA VAL A 459 0.54 -31.14 -13.21
C VAL A 459 -0.15 -30.08 -14.03
N MET A 460 0.16 -29.97 -15.33
CA MET A 460 -0.48 -28.99 -16.21
C MET A 460 -2.00 -29.15 -16.23
N ARG A 461 -2.54 -30.37 -16.26
CA ARG A 461 -4.00 -30.60 -16.15
C ARG A 461 -4.57 -30.18 -14.80
N ALA A 462 -3.84 -30.39 -13.70
CA ALA A 462 -4.26 -29.93 -12.38
C ALA A 462 -4.22 -28.39 -12.27
N LEU A 463 -3.19 -27.73 -12.84
CA LEU A 463 -3.09 -26.27 -12.94
C LEU A 463 -4.20 -25.67 -13.82
N GLU A 464 -4.60 -26.35 -14.91
CA GLU A 464 -5.77 -25.94 -15.68
C GLU A 464 -7.08 -26.11 -14.90
N ALA A 465 -7.19 -27.11 -14.01
CA ALA A 465 -8.36 -27.24 -13.12
C ALA A 465 -8.39 -26.11 -12.08
N VAL A 466 -7.23 -25.74 -11.49
CA VAL A 466 -7.10 -24.51 -10.68
C VAL A 466 -7.51 -23.28 -11.48
N ALA A 467 -7.07 -23.15 -12.74
CA ALA A 467 -7.45 -22.02 -13.58
C ALA A 467 -8.98 -21.94 -13.85
N ARG A 468 -9.67 -23.08 -13.93
CA ARG A 468 -11.11 -23.14 -14.23
C ARG A 468 -11.99 -22.89 -13.00
N GLU A 469 -11.64 -23.47 -11.86
CA GLU A 469 -12.50 -23.56 -10.68
C GLU A 469 -11.92 -22.89 -9.43
N GLY A 470 -10.67 -22.46 -9.47
CA GLY A 470 -9.89 -22.03 -8.31
C GLY A 470 -10.52 -20.90 -7.52
N ASP A 471 -11.03 -19.86 -8.19
CA ASP A 471 -11.75 -18.73 -7.56
C ASP A 471 -12.83 -19.19 -6.58
N ARG A 472 -13.79 -19.99 -7.08
CA ARG A 472 -14.90 -20.55 -6.30
C ARG A 472 -14.43 -21.39 -5.13
N LEU A 473 -13.24 -22.00 -5.23
CA LEU A 473 -12.64 -22.90 -4.25
C LEU A 473 -11.63 -22.21 -3.32
N GLY A 474 -11.35 -20.92 -3.51
CA GLY A 474 -10.30 -20.20 -2.78
C GLY A 474 -8.89 -20.70 -3.07
N VAL A 475 -8.65 -21.18 -4.30
CA VAL A 475 -7.35 -21.64 -4.80
C VAL A 475 -6.89 -20.71 -5.93
N HIS A 476 -5.81 -20.01 -5.69
CA HIS A 476 -5.25 -18.99 -6.58
C HIS A 476 -4.01 -19.52 -7.32
N LEU A 477 -3.67 -18.91 -8.46
CA LEU A 477 -2.54 -19.31 -9.30
C LEU A 477 -1.68 -18.11 -9.65
N VAL A 478 -0.40 -18.15 -9.30
CA VAL A 478 0.60 -17.18 -9.70
C VAL A 478 1.64 -17.90 -10.54
N ALA A 479 1.75 -17.58 -11.83
CA ALA A 479 2.63 -18.31 -12.74
C ALA A 479 3.55 -17.36 -13.52
N ALA A 480 4.83 -17.71 -13.64
CA ALA A 480 5.76 -17.05 -14.56
C ALA A 480 5.87 -17.81 -15.88
N ALA A 481 5.87 -17.09 -17.01
CA ALA A 481 5.99 -17.66 -18.36
C ALA A 481 6.87 -16.78 -19.26
N GLY A 482 7.32 -17.33 -20.39
CA GLY A 482 8.01 -16.55 -21.43
C GLY A 482 7.00 -15.73 -22.25
N PRO A 483 7.37 -14.54 -22.76
CA PRO A 483 6.49 -13.76 -23.63
C PRO A 483 6.15 -14.57 -24.89
N GLY A 484 4.87 -14.85 -25.13
CA GLY A 484 4.44 -15.71 -26.23
C GLY A 484 4.92 -17.17 -26.12
N GLY A 485 5.19 -17.65 -24.89
CA GLY A 485 5.68 -19.00 -24.62
C GLY A 485 4.73 -20.13 -25.07
N ARG A 486 5.21 -21.37 -24.96
CA ARG A 486 4.45 -22.60 -25.28
C ARG A 486 3.12 -22.70 -24.54
N THR A 487 3.02 -22.06 -23.38
CA THR A 487 1.86 -22.06 -22.51
C THR A 487 0.92 -20.86 -22.70
N ALA A 488 1.22 -19.92 -23.61
CA ALA A 488 0.40 -18.74 -23.87
C ALA A 488 -1.06 -19.07 -24.28
N GLN A 489 -1.30 -20.25 -24.86
CA GLN A 489 -2.61 -20.78 -25.24
C GLN A 489 -3.15 -21.86 -24.28
N THR A 490 -2.68 -21.88 -23.03
CA THR A 490 -3.22 -22.75 -21.96
C THR A 490 -4.23 -22.00 -21.10
N GLU A 491 -4.99 -22.74 -20.29
CA GLU A 491 -6.03 -22.15 -19.45
C GLU A 491 -5.49 -21.19 -18.36
N PRO A 492 -4.35 -21.46 -17.67
CA PRO A 492 -3.68 -20.50 -16.81
C PRO A 492 -3.42 -19.14 -17.48
N ALA A 493 -2.97 -19.14 -18.74
CA ALA A 493 -2.71 -17.92 -19.47
C ALA A 493 -4.01 -17.20 -19.87
N ARG A 494 -4.99 -17.94 -20.42
CA ARG A 494 -6.28 -17.33 -20.85
C ARG A 494 -7.10 -16.75 -19.71
N ARG A 495 -7.03 -17.33 -18.50
CA ARG A 495 -7.82 -16.91 -17.34
C ARG A 495 -7.08 -15.98 -16.36
N ALA A 496 -5.84 -15.60 -16.66
CA ALA A 496 -5.12 -14.59 -15.90
C ALA A 496 -5.76 -13.20 -16.09
N ALA A 497 -6.61 -12.81 -15.14
CA ALA A 497 -7.23 -11.48 -15.07
C ALA A 497 -6.22 -10.38 -14.72
N LEU A 498 -5.13 -10.76 -14.05
CA LEU A 498 -3.98 -9.92 -13.73
C LEU A 498 -2.78 -10.37 -14.55
N ARG A 499 -2.09 -9.43 -15.20
CA ARG A 499 -0.89 -9.70 -16.00
C ARG A 499 0.22 -8.73 -15.65
N VAL A 500 1.37 -9.24 -15.29
CA VAL A 500 2.62 -8.48 -15.23
C VAL A 500 3.42 -8.76 -16.49
N VAL A 501 3.83 -7.71 -17.18
CA VAL A 501 4.83 -7.80 -18.27
C VAL A 501 6.09 -7.09 -17.77
N LEU A 502 7.18 -7.85 -17.65
CA LEU A 502 8.50 -7.34 -17.25
C LEU A 502 9.33 -7.00 -18.49
N ASP A 503 10.04 -5.88 -18.40
CA ASP A 503 10.93 -5.39 -19.44
C ASP A 503 12.17 -6.29 -19.59
N ALA A 504 12.82 -6.26 -20.75
CA ALA A 504 14.11 -6.92 -20.94
C ALA A 504 15.18 -6.24 -20.06
N PRO A 505 16.10 -7.01 -19.44
CA PRO A 505 17.17 -6.42 -18.66
C PRO A 505 18.12 -5.64 -19.58
N ALA A 506 18.21 -4.32 -19.36
CA ALA A 506 19.17 -3.45 -20.02
C ALA A 506 20.49 -3.43 -19.23
N ALA A 507 21.61 -3.22 -19.93
CA ALA A 507 22.94 -3.17 -19.32
C ALA A 507 23.50 -1.74 -19.39
N GLY A 508 23.55 -1.06 -18.25
CA GLY A 508 24.11 0.28 -18.11
C GLY A 508 24.16 0.73 -16.65
N PRO A 509 24.95 1.75 -16.29
CA PRO A 509 25.04 2.26 -14.92
C PRO A 509 23.77 2.99 -14.46
N ASP A 510 23.04 3.59 -15.39
CA ASP A 510 21.80 4.33 -15.13
C ASP A 510 20.53 3.49 -15.36
N GLU A 511 20.68 2.28 -15.91
CA GLU A 511 19.58 1.36 -16.19
C GLU A 511 19.00 0.77 -14.87
N PRO A 512 17.68 0.52 -14.82
CA PRO A 512 17.05 -0.06 -13.64
C PRO A 512 17.48 -1.52 -13.46
N LEU A 513 17.51 -1.98 -12.20
CA LEU A 513 17.67 -3.40 -11.92
C LEU A 513 16.49 -4.20 -12.50
N PRO A 514 16.71 -5.50 -12.81
CA PRO A 514 15.64 -6.42 -13.18
C PRO A 514 14.41 -6.33 -12.28
N GLY A 515 13.23 -6.43 -12.88
CA GLY A 515 11.94 -6.26 -12.22
C GLY A 515 11.17 -5.00 -12.63
N ARG A 516 11.67 -4.18 -13.56
CA ARG A 516 10.85 -3.13 -14.17
C ARG A 516 9.79 -3.73 -15.08
N GLY A 517 8.58 -3.16 -15.06
CA GLY A 517 7.51 -3.61 -15.94
C GLY A 517 6.19 -2.87 -15.71
N ARG A 518 5.09 -3.49 -16.16
CA ARG A 518 3.72 -3.01 -15.97
C ARG A 518 2.83 -4.12 -15.44
N LEU A 519 2.00 -3.79 -14.46
CA LEU A 519 0.82 -4.57 -14.10
C LEU A 519 -0.35 -4.09 -14.97
N ALA A 520 -1.12 -5.03 -15.51
CA ALA A 520 -2.32 -4.80 -16.29
C ALA A 520 -3.48 -5.67 -15.78
N TRP A 521 -4.70 -5.13 -15.89
CA TRP A 521 -5.94 -5.80 -15.52
C TRP A 521 -6.75 -6.12 -16.78
N ALA A 522 -7.68 -7.08 -16.69
CA ALA A 522 -8.56 -7.46 -17.80
C ALA A 522 -9.44 -6.32 -18.35
N ASP A 523 -9.65 -5.25 -17.58
CA ASP A 523 -10.37 -4.03 -17.99
C ASP A 523 -9.52 -3.02 -18.78
N GLY A 524 -8.25 -3.36 -19.06
CA GLY A 524 -7.33 -2.50 -19.80
C GLY A 524 -6.62 -1.43 -18.97
N ARG A 525 -6.90 -1.31 -17.65
CA ARG A 525 -6.05 -0.51 -16.76
C ARG A 525 -4.63 -1.07 -16.79
N SER A 526 -3.64 -0.18 -16.67
CA SER A 526 -2.25 -0.57 -16.42
C SER A 526 -1.52 0.42 -15.52
N VAL A 527 -0.54 -0.06 -14.77
CA VAL A 527 0.31 0.72 -13.87
C VAL A 527 1.77 0.27 -14.05
N PRO A 528 2.70 1.18 -14.40
CA PRO A 528 4.12 0.86 -14.45
C PRO A 528 4.69 0.77 -13.03
N PHE A 529 5.62 -0.15 -12.80
CA PHE A 529 6.22 -0.37 -11.49
C PHE A 529 7.67 -0.90 -11.59
N GLN A 530 8.38 -0.81 -10.47
CA GLN A 530 9.65 -1.48 -10.22
C GLN A 530 9.42 -2.54 -9.15
N ALA A 531 9.59 -3.82 -9.48
CA ALA A 531 9.39 -4.93 -8.56
C ALA A 531 10.26 -4.80 -7.31
N GLY A 532 9.67 -5.13 -6.15
CA GLY A 532 10.38 -5.19 -4.87
C GLY A 532 11.28 -6.42 -4.81
N ARG A 533 12.57 -6.22 -4.54
CA ARG A 533 13.51 -7.32 -4.28
C ARG A 533 13.45 -7.74 -2.81
N VAL A 534 13.60 -9.04 -2.57
CA VAL A 534 13.56 -9.67 -1.23
C VAL A 534 14.76 -10.60 -0.98
N THR A 535 15.47 -11.04 -2.01
CA THR A 535 16.77 -11.73 -1.88
C THR A 535 17.96 -10.77 -1.77
N GLY A 536 17.72 -9.45 -1.80
CA GLY A 536 18.71 -8.44 -1.46
C GLY A 536 19.24 -8.61 -0.04
N ARG A 537 20.50 -8.23 0.19
CA ARG A 537 21.14 -8.32 1.51
C ARG A 537 20.78 -7.11 2.37
N ILE A 538 20.57 -7.36 3.67
CA ILE A 538 20.17 -6.32 4.63
C ILE A 538 21.17 -5.14 4.61
N PRO A 539 20.70 -3.87 4.51
CA PRO A 539 21.57 -2.70 4.70
C PRO A 539 22.27 -2.72 6.06
N ARG A 540 23.61 -2.71 6.07
CA ARG A 540 24.35 -2.47 7.31
C ARG A 540 24.11 -1.04 7.78
N THR A 541 23.63 -0.87 9.01
CA THR A 541 23.48 0.46 9.64
C THR A 541 24.78 1.26 9.69
N ALA A 542 25.93 0.57 9.74
CA ALA A 542 27.26 1.18 9.77
C ALA A 542 27.70 1.88 8.46
N THR A 543 26.98 1.75 7.33
CA THR A 543 27.27 2.50 6.09
C THR A 543 26.37 3.71 5.88
N LEU A 544 25.51 4.05 6.85
CA LEU A 544 24.51 5.09 6.73
C LEU A 544 25.09 6.53 6.88
N ARG A 545 25.95 6.97 5.96
CA ARG A 545 26.32 8.40 5.86
C ARG A 545 25.06 9.27 5.64
N PRO A 546 25.03 10.54 6.09
CA PRO A 546 23.95 11.47 5.72
C PRO A 546 23.87 11.62 4.21
N THR A 547 22.68 11.53 3.63
CA THR A 547 22.41 11.80 2.21
C THR A 547 21.72 13.15 2.10
N VAL A 548 22.40 14.15 1.54
CA VAL A 548 21.79 15.44 1.19
C VAL A 548 21.11 15.28 -0.17
N VAL A 549 19.85 15.67 -0.26
CA VAL A 549 19.08 15.70 -1.51
C VAL A 549 18.52 17.10 -1.66
N ALA A 550 18.80 17.76 -2.80
CA ALA A 550 18.20 19.04 -3.13
C ALA A 550 16.68 18.86 -3.29
N LEU A 551 15.92 19.65 -2.53
CA LEU A 551 14.46 19.68 -2.57
C LEU A 551 14.02 20.93 -3.33
N GLU A 552 13.77 20.75 -4.63
CA GLU A 552 13.16 21.79 -5.45
C GLU A 552 11.74 22.11 -4.96
N TRP A 553 11.33 23.38 -5.08
CA TRP A 553 10.04 23.87 -4.58
C TRP A 553 8.85 23.03 -5.07
N HIS A 554 8.86 22.66 -6.36
CA HIS A 554 7.82 21.84 -6.98
C HIS A 554 7.82 20.36 -6.52
N ARG A 555 8.80 19.93 -5.71
CA ARG A 555 8.90 18.59 -5.12
C ARG A 555 8.65 18.57 -3.61
N MET A 556 8.33 19.72 -3.00
CA MET A 556 8.17 19.81 -1.55
C MET A 556 7.00 18.97 -1.00
N GLY A 557 6.01 18.66 -1.86
CA GLY A 557 4.91 17.72 -1.57
C GLY A 557 5.15 16.27 -2.00
N ASP A 558 6.29 15.94 -2.63
CA ASP A 558 6.66 14.55 -2.94
C ASP A 558 6.97 13.80 -1.63
N PRO A 559 6.73 12.47 -1.55
CA PRO A 559 7.29 11.67 -0.48
C PRO A 559 8.83 11.80 -0.47
N PRO A 560 9.47 11.85 0.72
CA PRO A 560 10.90 12.10 0.83
C PRO A 560 11.71 11.11 -0.02
N ALA A 561 12.70 11.64 -0.76
CA ALA A 561 13.51 10.88 -1.69
C ALA A 561 14.11 9.63 -1.01
N ARG A 562 13.76 8.46 -1.53
CA ARG A 562 14.13 7.19 -0.90
C ARG A 562 15.64 6.98 -0.98
N ARG A 563 16.22 6.57 0.15
CA ARG A 563 17.65 6.37 0.29
C ARG A 563 18.10 5.19 -0.58
N PRO A 564 19.10 5.35 -1.49
CA PRO A 564 19.70 4.22 -2.16
C PRO A 564 20.45 3.35 -1.14
N VAL A 565 20.01 2.11 -0.98
CA VAL A 565 20.68 1.10 -0.16
C VAL A 565 21.80 0.46 -0.97
N ARG A 566 23.04 0.56 -0.49
CA ARG A 566 24.16 -0.19 -1.05
C ARG A 566 24.30 -1.53 -0.32
N GLU A 567 24.03 -2.63 -1.01
CA GLU A 567 24.28 -3.99 -0.50
C GLU A 567 25.78 -4.14 -0.18
N LEU A 568 26.13 -4.62 1.03
CA LEU A 568 27.53 -4.73 1.46
C LEU A 568 27.87 -6.05 2.16
N GLY A 569 28.35 -7.01 1.37
CA GLY A 569 29.00 -8.25 1.83
C GLY A 569 28.09 -9.24 2.55
N ASN A 570 28.70 -10.25 3.16
CA ASN A 570 28.09 -11.50 3.65
C ASN A 570 27.14 -11.36 4.85
N GLY A 571 26.03 -10.65 4.70
CA GLY A 571 24.89 -10.62 5.65
C GLY A 571 23.69 -11.43 5.16
N PRO A 572 22.71 -11.73 6.03
CA PRO A 572 21.47 -12.40 5.64
C PRO A 572 20.65 -11.56 4.66
N THR A 573 19.73 -12.23 3.96
CA THR A 573 18.79 -11.60 3.03
C THR A 573 17.57 -11.03 3.75
N ASP A 574 16.87 -10.11 3.10
CA ASP A 574 15.58 -9.62 3.60
C ASP A 574 14.54 -10.74 3.73
N LEU A 575 14.57 -11.74 2.84
CA LEU A 575 13.73 -12.94 2.90
C LEU A 575 14.02 -13.77 4.15
N ALA A 576 15.29 -14.01 4.49
CA ALA A 576 15.66 -14.76 5.69
C ALA A 576 15.28 -14.02 6.98
N LEU A 577 15.41 -12.69 6.99
CA LEU A 577 14.93 -11.85 8.10
C LEU A 577 13.40 -11.96 8.25
N LEU A 578 12.68 -11.85 7.14
CA LEU A 578 11.22 -11.92 7.12
C LEU A 578 10.72 -13.31 7.55
N ALA A 579 11.27 -14.38 7.00
CA ALA A 579 10.96 -15.77 7.39
C ALA A 579 11.12 -15.97 8.90
N SER A 580 12.25 -15.54 9.47
CA SER A 580 12.51 -15.63 10.91
C SER A 580 11.58 -14.75 11.77
N ALA A 581 11.04 -13.66 11.21
CA ALA A 581 10.03 -12.83 11.88
C ALA A 581 8.62 -13.44 11.79
N LEU A 582 8.24 -14.00 10.63
CA LEU A 582 6.99 -14.72 10.38
C LEU A 582 6.86 -15.95 11.27
N GLU A 583 7.92 -16.77 11.37
CA GLU A 583 7.94 -17.99 12.18
C GLU A 583 7.81 -17.69 13.68
N ARG A 584 8.40 -16.59 14.18
CA ARG A 584 8.17 -16.11 15.55
C ARG A 584 6.75 -15.60 15.74
N ALA A 585 6.25 -14.75 14.85
CA ALA A 585 4.89 -14.22 14.92
C ALA A 585 3.83 -15.34 14.90
N ALA A 586 4.01 -16.35 14.04
CA ALA A 586 3.10 -17.49 13.92
C ALA A 586 3.01 -18.30 15.22
N ARG A 587 4.15 -18.55 15.89
CA ARG A 587 4.19 -19.15 17.23
C ARG A 587 3.52 -18.28 18.28
N GLU A 588 3.76 -16.97 18.29
CA GLU A 588 3.17 -16.04 19.26
C GLU A 588 1.64 -15.95 19.15
N VAL A 589 1.07 -16.11 17.94
CA VAL A 589 -0.40 -16.17 17.73
C VAL A 589 -0.98 -17.59 17.70
N SER A 590 -0.16 -18.62 17.95
CA SER A 590 -0.53 -20.05 17.86
C SER A 590 -1.18 -20.46 16.52
N ALA A 591 -0.75 -19.86 15.41
CA ALA A 591 -1.22 -20.22 14.07
C ALA A 591 -0.64 -21.58 13.66
N GLY A 592 -1.49 -22.60 13.52
CA GLY A 592 -1.10 -23.91 13.01
C GLY A 592 -0.91 -23.89 11.49
N GLU A 593 0.12 -24.53 10.98
CA GLU A 593 0.41 -24.59 9.55
C GLU A 593 -0.69 -25.33 8.77
N VAL A 594 -1.01 -24.87 7.56
CA VAL A 594 -1.85 -25.62 6.62
C VAL A 594 -1.17 -26.96 6.29
N PRO A 595 -1.88 -28.11 6.29
CA PRO A 595 -1.29 -29.39 5.92
C PRO A 595 -0.67 -29.38 4.51
N SER A 596 0.47 -30.05 4.37
CA SER A 596 1.08 -30.35 3.07
C SER A 596 0.11 -31.08 2.13
N LEU A 597 0.23 -30.82 0.82
CA LEU A 597 -0.46 -31.60 -0.21
C LEU A 597 0.26 -32.93 -0.53
N LEU A 598 1.51 -33.09 -0.11
CA LEU A 598 2.30 -34.32 -0.21
C LEU A 598 2.50 -34.97 1.16
#